data_AF-A0A955QJE3-F1
#
_entry.id   AF-A0A955QJE3-F1
#
_cell.length_a   1.000
_cell.length_b   1.000
_cell.length_c   1.000
_cell.angle_alpha   90.00
_cell.angle_beta   90.00
_cell.angle_gamma   90.00
#
_symmetry.space_group_name_H-M   'P 1'
#
loop_
_entity.id
_entity.type
_entity.pdbx_description
1 polymer ?
#
loop_
_entity_poly.entity_id
_entity_poly.type
_entity_poly.pdbx_seq_one_letter_code
_entity_poly.pdbx_strand_id
1 'polypeptide(L)'
;RHAPIAAMKSVQRSTPLFGIQFHPEVVHTQHGSTILKNFARHICHCEPSWTMGSFIDNQVASIRQTVGKEPVICALSGGVDSAVAAVLTHQAIGDQLTCLFIDNGLMRKDEVAQLQEVFNATYHMRVRIMDHARDFLSVL
;
A
#
# COMPACT_ATOMS: atom_id res chain seq x y z
N ARG A 1 -5.02 40.38 9.27
CA ARG A 1 -4.72 41.14 10.50
C ARG A 1 -4.19 40.26 11.65
N HIS A 2 -4.48 38.95 11.72
CA HIS A 2 -4.02 38.09 12.83
C HIS A 2 -2.71 37.31 12.60
N ALA A 3 -2.22 37.23 11.35
CA ALA A 3 -0.92 36.62 11.01
C ALA A 3 -0.21 37.49 9.96
N PRO A 4 0.54 38.53 10.38
CA PRO A 4 1.23 39.44 9.45
C PRO A 4 2.34 38.74 8.65
N ILE A 5 2.92 37.67 9.21
CA ILE A 5 3.91 36.81 8.55
C ILE A 5 3.34 35.40 8.51
N ALA A 6 2.61 35.07 7.44
CA ALA A 6 2.02 33.74 7.25
C ALA A 6 2.93 32.81 6.42
N ALA A 7 3.94 33.36 5.76
CA ALA A 7 4.95 32.63 5.00
C ALA A 7 6.30 33.37 5.05
N MET A 8 7.40 32.63 5.07
CA MET A 8 8.75 33.18 5.10
C MET A 8 9.74 32.32 4.30
N LYS A 9 10.80 32.95 3.80
CA LYS A 9 11.93 32.30 3.14
C LYS A 9 13.24 32.89 3.66
N SER A 10 14.23 32.06 3.96
CA SER A 10 15.59 32.50 4.22
C SER A 10 16.33 32.79 2.90
N VAL A 11 16.87 34.01 2.77
CA VAL A 11 17.56 34.49 1.54
C VAL A 11 19.09 34.47 1.63
N GLN A 12 19.65 34.24 2.82
CA GLN A 12 21.10 34.32 3.07
C GLN A 12 21.80 32.95 3.15
N ARG A 13 21.08 31.86 2.94
CA ARG A 13 21.61 30.50 3.02
C ARG A 13 21.77 29.89 1.63
N SER A 14 22.82 29.08 1.46
CA SER A 14 23.00 28.23 0.27
C SER A 14 21.84 27.24 0.09
N THR A 15 21.31 26.72 1.20
CA THR A 15 20.06 25.96 1.23
C THR A 15 18.94 26.83 1.82
N PRO A 16 18.01 27.33 1.00
CA PRO A 16 16.93 28.18 1.48
C PRO A 16 15.99 27.40 2.39
N LEU A 17 15.63 28.01 3.53
CA LEU A 17 14.58 27.50 4.42
C LEU A 17 13.26 28.17 4.10
N PHE A 18 12.17 27.42 4.19
CA PHE A 18 10.81 27.90 3.95
C PHE A 18 9.95 27.59 5.16
N GLY A 19 9.06 28.52 5.53
CA GLY A 19 8.09 28.33 6.60
C GLY A 19 6.74 28.87 6.18
N ILE A 20 5.67 28.16 6.53
CA ILE A 20 4.27 28.55 6.30
C ILE A 20 3.48 28.28 7.58
N GLN A 21 2.50 29.13 7.88
CA GLN A 21 1.69 29.07 9.11
C GLN A 21 0.39 28.27 8.93
N PHE A 22 0.22 27.62 7.78
CA PHE A 22 -0.97 26.86 7.40
C PHE A 22 -0.58 25.51 6.81
N HIS A 23 -1.56 24.60 6.72
CA HIS A 23 -1.38 23.22 6.27
C HIS A 23 -1.61 23.09 4.76
N PRO A 24 -0.57 22.94 3.91
CA PRO A 24 -0.74 22.75 2.46
C PRO A 24 -1.20 21.32 2.10
N GLU A 25 -1.20 20.39 3.04
CA GLU A 25 -1.60 18.99 2.84
C GLU A 25 -3.13 18.79 2.90
N VAL A 26 -3.86 19.72 3.53
CA VAL A 26 -5.32 19.59 3.68
C VAL A 26 -6.06 20.14 2.46
N VAL A 27 -7.18 19.51 2.14
CA VAL A 27 -8.05 19.87 1.00
C VAL A 27 -8.58 21.32 1.06
N HIS A 28 -8.63 21.90 2.26
CA HIS A 28 -9.08 23.28 2.49
C HIS A 28 -8.11 24.33 1.93
N THR A 29 -6.84 23.96 1.70
CA THR A 29 -5.87 24.85 1.06
C THR A 29 -5.90 24.62 -0.45
N GLN A 30 -6.65 25.45 -1.18
CA GLN A 30 -6.92 25.30 -2.63
C GLN A 30 -5.67 25.01 -3.48
N HIS A 31 -4.52 25.58 -3.14
CA HIS A 31 -3.25 25.40 -3.87
C HIS A 31 -2.19 24.60 -3.09
N GLY A 32 -2.61 23.89 -2.04
CA GLY A 32 -1.70 23.18 -1.13
C GLY A 32 -0.84 22.12 -1.83
N SER A 33 -1.45 21.31 -2.69
CA SER A 33 -0.73 20.33 -3.51
C SER A 33 0.29 20.97 -4.46
N THR A 34 -0.03 22.14 -5.03
CA THR A 34 0.90 22.92 -5.87
C THR A 34 2.10 23.41 -5.05
N ILE A 35 1.87 23.90 -3.83
CA ILE A 35 2.95 24.35 -2.92
C ILE A 35 3.91 23.18 -2.63
N LEU A 36 3.37 22.03 -2.20
CA LEU A 36 4.16 20.84 -1.90
C LEU A 36 4.91 20.31 -3.14
N LYS A 37 4.24 20.26 -4.30
CA LYS A 37 4.86 19.85 -5.56
C LYS A 37 6.02 20.78 -5.94
N ASN A 38 5.85 22.09 -5.83
CA ASN A 38 6.90 23.05 -6.14
C ASN A 38 8.10 22.92 -5.20
N PHE A 39 7.83 22.70 -3.91
CA PHE A 39 8.89 22.45 -2.94
C PHE A 39 9.69 21.20 -3.29
N ALA A 40 9.03 20.05 -3.47
CA ALA A 40 9.72 18.81 -3.80
C ALA A 40 10.44 18.86 -5.16
N ARG A 41 9.78 19.35 -6.21
CA ARG A 41 10.29 19.29 -7.60
C ARG A 41 11.29 20.39 -7.94
N HIS A 42 11.01 21.62 -7.54
CA HIS A 42 11.72 22.80 -8.05
C HIS A 42 12.69 23.39 -7.03
N ILE A 43 12.45 23.18 -5.74
CA ILE A 43 13.34 23.64 -4.67
C ILE A 43 14.29 22.52 -4.21
N CYS A 44 13.75 21.33 -3.94
CA CYS A 44 14.56 20.16 -3.54
C CYS A 44 15.10 19.36 -4.72
N HIS A 45 14.67 19.65 -5.95
CA HIS A 45 15.08 18.95 -7.17
C HIS A 45 14.82 17.43 -7.14
N CYS A 46 13.80 16.96 -6.40
CA CYS A 46 13.45 15.55 -6.36
C CYS A 46 12.82 15.10 -7.70
N GLU A 47 13.34 14.04 -8.29
CA GLU A 47 12.83 13.47 -9.53
C GLU A 47 11.55 12.63 -9.34
N PRO A 48 10.63 12.59 -10.33
CA PRO A 48 9.36 11.84 -10.26
C PRO A 48 9.56 10.34 -10.49
N SER A 49 10.60 9.73 -9.94
CA SER A 49 10.94 8.33 -10.18
C SER A 49 10.07 7.35 -9.39
N TRP A 50 9.40 7.80 -8.33
CA TRP A 50 8.45 6.98 -7.57
C TRP A 50 7.12 6.87 -8.31
N THR A 51 6.90 5.72 -8.92
CA THR A 51 5.67 5.35 -9.63
C THR A 51 5.24 3.96 -9.18
N MET A 52 3.97 3.59 -9.39
CA MET A 52 3.55 2.22 -9.07
C MET A 52 4.26 1.16 -9.90
N GLY A 53 4.63 1.46 -11.15
CA GLY A 53 5.41 0.54 -11.99
C GLY A 53 6.81 0.30 -11.41
N SER A 54 7.57 1.39 -11.16
CA SER A 54 8.90 1.28 -10.56
C SER A 54 8.87 0.67 -9.15
N PHE A 55 7.80 0.90 -8.38
CA PHE A 55 7.58 0.23 -7.11
C PHE A 55 7.41 -1.28 -7.28
N ILE A 56 6.53 -1.74 -8.17
CA ILE A 56 6.29 -3.17 -8.43
C ILE A 56 7.60 -3.85 -8.84
N ASP A 57 8.33 -3.28 -9.79
CA ASP A 57 9.59 -3.86 -10.27
C ASP A 57 10.62 -4.02 -9.15
N ASN A 58 10.78 -2.98 -8.33
CA ASN A 58 11.70 -2.99 -7.20
C ASN A 58 11.27 -4.01 -6.12
N GLN A 59 9.98 -4.09 -5.80
CA GLN A 59 9.49 -5.02 -4.79
C GLN A 59 9.55 -6.47 -5.26
N VAL A 60 9.22 -6.74 -6.51
CA VAL A 60 9.34 -8.08 -7.11
C VAL A 60 10.77 -8.58 -7.05
N ALA A 61 11.74 -7.71 -7.40
CA ALA A 61 13.17 -8.04 -7.29
C ALA A 61 13.60 -8.29 -5.84
N SER A 62 13.18 -7.42 -4.91
CA SER A 62 13.49 -7.56 -3.49
C SER A 62 12.93 -8.85 -2.91
N ILE A 63 11.66 -9.17 -3.18
CA ILE A 63 11.00 -10.38 -2.66
C ILE A 63 11.71 -11.63 -3.19
N ARG A 64 12.02 -11.69 -4.49
CA ARG A 64 12.79 -12.82 -5.06
C ARG A 64 14.14 -12.99 -4.38
N GLN A 65 14.87 -11.90 -4.14
CA GLN A 65 16.18 -11.95 -3.49
C GLN A 65 16.07 -12.42 -2.04
N THR A 66 15.09 -11.93 -1.29
CA THR A 66 14.90 -12.28 0.11
C THR A 66 14.42 -13.72 0.31
N VAL A 67 13.47 -14.19 -0.51
CA VAL A 67 12.86 -15.51 -0.38
C VAL A 67 13.71 -16.61 -1.00
N GLY A 68 14.36 -16.34 -2.13
CA GLY A 68 15.16 -17.32 -2.86
C GLY A 68 14.31 -18.50 -3.38
N LYS A 69 14.42 -19.65 -2.70
CA LYS A 69 13.72 -20.89 -3.07
C LYS A 69 12.79 -21.42 -1.98
N GLU A 70 12.68 -20.70 -0.87
CA GLU A 70 11.91 -21.15 0.28
C GLU A 70 10.39 -20.99 0.04
N PRO A 71 9.56 -21.91 0.55
CA PRO A 71 8.11 -21.75 0.47
C PRO A 71 7.64 -20.60 1.36
N VAL A 72 6.61 -19.88 0.91
CA VAL A 72 6.02 -18.73 1.62
C VAL A 72 4.55 -18.97 1.87
N ILE A 73 4.09 -18.61 3.07
CA ILE A 73 2.67 -18.62 3.44
C ILE A 73 2.19 -17.18 3.57
N CYS A 74 1.03 -16.87 2.98
CA CYS A 74 0.33 -15.61 3.18
C CYS A 74 -1.06 -15.86 3.78
N ALA A 75 -1.35 -15.24 4.92
CA ALA A 75 -2.69 -15.21 5.47
C ALA A 75 -3.49 -14.10 4.78
N LEU A 76 -4.49 -14.48 3.99
CA LEU A 76 -5.46 -13.58 3.40
C LEU A 76 -6.56 -13.29 4.42
N SER A 77 -6.81 -12.01 4.69
CA SER A 77 -7.90 -11.58 5.58
C SER A 77 -9.16 -11.16 4.84
N GLY A 78 -9.10 -11.02 3.51
CA GLY A 78 -10.15 -10.39 2.69
C GLY A 78 -9.97 -8.87 2.53
N GLY A 79 -9.04 -8.26 3.26
CA GLY A 79 -8.66 -6.86 3.10
C GLY A 79 -7.73 -6.61 1.91
N VAL A 80 -7.78 -5.38 1.38
CA VAL A 80 -6.98 -4.93 0.22
C VAL A 80 -5.49 -5.12 0.45
N ASP A 81 -4.97 -4.83 1.65
CA ASP A 81 -3.54 -4.92 1.93
C ASP A 81 -3.01 -6.35 1.78
N SER A 82 -3.68 -7.32 2.40
CA SER A 82 -3.31 -8.74 2.29
C SER A 82 -3.44 -9.26 0.86
N ALA A 83 -4.45 -8.78 0.11
CA ALA A 83 -4.65 -9.13 -1.27
C ALA A 83 -3.54 -8.62 -2.19
N VAL A 84 -3.17 -7.34 -2.05
CA VAL A 84 -2.07 -6.73 -2.83
C VAL A 84 -0.74 -7.42 -2.47
N ALA A 85 -0.49 -7.67 -1.17
CA ALA A 85 0.71 -8.39 -0.74
C ALA A 85 0.78 -9.81 -1.33
N ALA A 86 -0.35 -10.52 -1.39
CA ALA A 86 -0.41 -11.86 -1.97
C ALA A 86 -0.14 -11.83 -3.48
N VAL A 87 -0.78 -10.91 -4.24
CA VAL A 87 -0.58 -10.79 -5.70
C VAL A 87 0.86 -10.38 -6.02
N LEU A 88 1.41 -9.39 -5.30
CA LEU A 88 2.78 -8.92 -5.51
C LEU A 88 3.81 -10.01 -5.20
N THR A 89 3.60 -10.75 -4.11
CA THR A 89 4.44 -11.90 -3.77
C THR A 89 4.31 -13.01 -4.81
N HIS A 90 3.09 -13.31 -5.28
CA HIS A 90 2.89 -14.30 -6.33
C HIS A 90 3.60 -13.92 -7.64
N GLN A 91 3.54 -12.65 -8.03
CA GLN A 91 4.30 -12.16 -9.19
C GLN A 91 5.83 -12.31 -9.01
N ALA A 92 6.31 -12.27 -7.77
CA ALA A 92 7.71 -12.48 -7.45
C ALA A 92 8.10 -13.97 -7.49
N ILE A 93 7.37 -14.85 -6.81
CA ILE A 93 7.83 -16.22 -6.51
C ILE A 93 6.88 -17.34 -6.97
N GLY A 94 5.77 -17.00 -7.62
CA GLY A 94 4.83 -17.94 -8.23
C GLY A 94 4.34 -19.00 -7.24
N ASP A 95 4.59 -20.26 -7.59
CA ASP A 95 4.18 -21.45 -6.84
C ASP A 95 4.98 -21.71 -5.56
N GLN A 96 5.89 -20.82 -5.16
CA GLN A 96 6.43 -20.86 -3.79
C GLN A 96 5.40 -20.34 -2.78
N LEU A 97 4.47 -19.48 -3.22
CA LEU A 97 3.44 -18.92 -2.37
C LEU A 97 2.26 -19.88 -2.19
N THR A 98 1.80 -20.03 -0.94
CA THR A 98 0.51 -20.62 -0.60
C THR A 98 -0.28 -19.61 0.23
N CYS A 99 -1.47 -19.26 -0.23
CA CYS A 99 -2.35 -18.37 0.50
C CYS A 99 -3.36 -19.17 1.33
N LEU A 100 -3.61 -18.73 2.56
CA LEU A 100 -4.58 -19.31 3.47
C LEU A 100 -5.62 -18.25 3.79
N PHE A 101 -6.90 -18.58 3.64
CA PHE A 101 -8.01 -17.73 4.06
C PHE A 101 -8.88 -18.51 5.04
N ILE A 102 -9.16 -17.92 6.20
CA ILE A 102 -9.97 -18.52 7.25
C ILE A 102 -11.30 -17.79 7.30
N ASP A 103 -12.37 -18.47 6.88
CA ASP A 103 -13.73 -17.98 7.10
C ASP A 103 -14.14 -18.30 8.54
N ASN A 104 -14.26 -17.26 9.35
CA ASN A 104 -14.68 -17.35 10.75
C ASN A 104 -16.20 -17.20 10.93
N GLY A 105 -16.98 -17.11 9.84
CA GLY A 105 -18.43 -16.93 9.87
C GLY A 105 -18.88 -15.48 10.10
N LEU A 106 -17.95 -14.52 10.21
CA LEU A 106 -18.24 -13.10 10.40
C LEU A 106 -17.88 -12.24 9.17
N MET A 107 -17.67 -12.88 8.02
CA MET A 107 -17.40 -12.22 6.76
C MET A 107 -18.65 -11.52 6.22
N ARG A 108 -18.48 -10.54 5.33
CA ARG A 108 -19.61 -9.92 4.64
C ARG A 108 -20.23 -10.92 3.67
N LYS A 109 -21.50 -10.67 3.34
CA LYS A 109 -22.24 -11.45 2.36
C LYS A 109 -21.41 -11.59 1.06
N ASP A 110 -21.27 -12.83 0.60
CA ASP A 110 -20.59 -13.23 -0.65
C ASP A 110 -19.08 -12.94 -0.72
N GLU A 111 -18.45 -12.46 0.37
CA GLU A 111 -17.02 -12.08 0.39
C GLU A 111 -16.10 -13.27 0.07
N VAL A 112 -16.42 -14.45 0.61
CA VAL A 112 -15.64 -15.68 0.37
C VAL A 112 -15.74 -16.12 -1.09
N ALA A 113 -16.92 -16.04 -1.69
CA ALA A 113 -17.14 -16.41 -3.09
C ALA A 113 -16.40 -15.45 -4.03
N GLN A 114 -16.45 -14.14 -3.77
CA GLN A 114 -15.71 -13.15 -4.53
C GLN A 114 -14.19 -13.36 -4.43
N LEU A 115 -13.69 -13.68 -3.24
CA LEU A 115 -12.27 -13.99 -3.04
C LEU A 115 -11.86 -15.23 -3.85
N GLN A 116 -12.66 -16.29 -3.82
CA GLN A 116 -12.42 -17.50 -4.63
C GLN A 116 -12.31 -17.17 -6.12
N GLU A 117 -13.26 -16.39 -6.65
CA GLU A 117 -13.30 -16.01 -8.05
C GLU A 117 -12.05 -15.21 -8.45
N VAL A 118 -11.68 -14.19 -7.67
CA VAL A 118 -10.52 -13.34 -7.98
C VAL A 118 -9.23 -14.16 -7.94
N PHE A 119 -8.94 -14.85 -6.85
CA PHE A 119 -7.61 -15.45 -6.69
C PHE A 119 -7.42 -16.75 -7.47
N ASN A 120 -8.45 -17.61 -7.57
CA ASN A 120 -8.32 -18.87 -8.29
C ASN A 120 -8.57 -18.69 -9.79
N ALA A 121 -9.62 -17.96 -10.18
CA ALA A 121 -10.01 -17.87 -11.59
C ALA A 121 -9.22 -16.81 -12.37
N THR A 122 -8.88 -15.68 -11.73
CA THR A 122 -8.18 -14.59 -12.41
C THR A 122 -6.66 -14.68 -12.27
N TYR A 123 -6.16 -14.96 -11.05
CA TYR A 123 -4.72 -14.97 -10.77
C TYR A 123 -4.10 -16.37 -10.73
N HIS A 124 -4.90 -17.44 -10.81
CA HIS A 124 -4.44 -18.84 -10.73
C HIS A 124 -3.53 -19.12 -9.51
N MET A 125 -3.80 -18.44 -8.40
CA MET A 125 -3.03 -18.57 -7.17
C MET A 125 -3.51 -19.76 -6.34
N ARG A 126 -2.59 -20.43 -5.64
CA ARG A 126 -2.94 -21.49 -4.68
C ARG A 126 -3.52 -20.87 -3.40
N VAL A 127 -4.84 -20.76 -3.34
CA VAL A 127 -5.57 -20.30 -2.15
C VAL A 127 -6.32 -21.45 -1.50
N ARG A 128 -6.04 -21.69 -0.22
CA ARG A 128 -6.79 -22.63 0.62
C ARG A 128 -7.76 -21.86 1.49
N ILE A 129 -9.05 -22.07 1.27
CA ILE A 129 -10.11 -21.51 2.10
C ILE A 129 -10.55 -22.56 3.10
N MET A 130 -10.60 -22.15 4.37
CA MET A 130 -10.94 -23.01 5.49
C MET A 130 -12.14 -22.41 6.21
N ASP A 131 -13.25 -23.13 6.19
CA ASP A 131 -14.47 -22.79 6.94
C ASP A 131 -14.30 -23.23 8.40
N HIS A 132 -14.15 -22.26 9.28
CA HIS A 132 -14.10 -22.40 10.74
C HIS A 132 -15.20 -21.58 11.41
N ALA A 133 -16.31 -21.32 10.71
CA ALA A 133 -17.43 -20.54 11.25
C ALA A 133 -17.99 -21.18 12.52
N ARG A 134 -18.21 -22.50 12.53
CA ARG A 134 -18.74 -23.21 13.70
C ARG A 134 -17.79 -23.15 14.89
N ASP A 135 -16.50 -23.37 14.65
CA ASP A 135 -15.48 -23.36 15.70
C ASP A 135 -15.41 -21.98 16.35
N PHE A 136 -15.38 -20.92 15.53
CA PHE A 136 -15.32 -19.55 16.00
C PHE A 136 -16.59 -19.13 16.76
N LEU A 137 -17.77 -19.44 16.22
CA LEU A 137 -19.05 -19.11 16.86
C LEU A 137 -19.30 -19.90 18.16
N SER A 138 -18.65 -21.06 18.34
CA SER A 138 -18.82 -21.88 19.55
C SER A 138 -18.13 -21.31 20.79
N VAL A 139 -17.20 -20.36 20.62
CA VAL A 139 -16.39 -19.76 21.70
C VAL A 139 -16.74 -18.29 21.98
N LEU A 140 -17.76 -17.75 21.30
CA LEU A 140 -18.34 -16.42 21.54
C LEU A 140 -19.45 -16.46 22.61
#